data_AF-A0A1X9YSA1-F1
#
_entry.id   AF-A0A1X9YSA1-F1
#
_cell.length_a   1.000
_cell.length_b   1.000
_cell.length_c   1.000
_cell.angle_alpha   90.00
_cell.angle_beta   90.00
_cell.angle_gamma   90.00
#
_symmetry.space_group_name_H-M   'P 1'
#
loop_
_entity.id
_entity.type
_entity.pdbx_description
1 polymer ?
#
loop_
_entity_poly.entity_id
_entity_poly.type
_entity_poly.pdbx_seq_one_letter_code
_entity_poly.pdbx_strand_id
1 'polypeptide(L)'
;MKKFCLLLLFAMACGLRLQAQSAEAQQLLLNVEKLAQLKQLLSDMKQGYQVINTGYTAIRQVSEGNFRLHEAFLDGLLQVRPAVRHYRRVADILRDQFQLVRESEQALRRFRAAGCFSAQELDYLSGVYGRLLEESLLQLEALSRLITDGQLRMQDEERLQAIDALFLDVEEALLFLRRFNGSTSLLALQRARAGKDVAAARALYGITP
;
A
#
# COMPACT_ATOMS: atom_id res chain seq x y z
N MET A 1 -29.05 46.66 65.12
CA MET A 1 -28.30 46.78 63.84
C MET A 1 -27.19 45.72 63.68
N LYS A 2 -26.29 45.52 64.67
CA LYS A 2 -25.19 44.53 64.57
C LYS A 2 -25.62 43.08 64.27
N LYS A 3 -26.74 42.60 64.83
CA LYS A 3 -27.27 41.25 64.59
C LYS A 3 -27.85 41.04 63.17
N PHE A 4 -28.32 42.12 62.53
CA PHE A 4 -28.88 42.07 61.18
C PHE A 4 -27.77 42.05 60.12
N CYS A 5 -26.68 42.80 60.35
CA CYS A 5 -25.48 42.73 59.51
C CYS A 5 -24.80 41.35 59.55
N LEU A 6 -24.77 40.68 60.71
CA LEU A 6 -24.22 39.31 60.85
C LEU A 6 -25.04 38.27 60.08
N LEU A 7 -26.38 38.39 60.10
CA LEU A 7 -27.27 37.52 59.31
C LEU A 7 -27.11 37.74 57.80
N LEU A 8 -26.95 38.99 57.36
CA LEU A 8 -26.70 39.33 55.96
C LEU A 8 -25.34 38.81 55.47
N LEU A 9 -24.29 38.92 56.29
CA LEU A 9 -22.96 38.37 55.99
C LEU A 9 -22.96 36.84 55.91
N PHE A 10 -23.71 36.17 56.79
CA PHE A 10 -23.85 34.70 56.77
C PHE A 10 -24.63 34.20 55.56
N ALA A 11 -25.71 34.89 55.17
CA ALA A 11 -26.48 34.58 53.96
C ALA A 11 -25.64 34.76 52.68
N MET A 12 -24.82 35.82 52.62
CA MET A 12 -23.93 36.08 51.49
C MET A 12 -22.79 35.05 51.37
N ALA A 13 -22.22 34.61 52.50
CA ALA A 13 -21.20 33.56 52.52
C ALA A 13 -21.74 32.18 52.11
N CYS A 14 -23.02 31.90 52.37
CA CYS A 14 -23.66 30.63 52.00
C CYS A 14 -23.95 30.56 50.48
N GLY A 15 -24.37 31.67 49.87
CA GLY A 15 -24.63 31.76 48.42
C GLY A 15 -23.38 31.56 47.56
N LEU A 16 -22.23 32.06 48.01
CA LEU A 16 -20.94 31.91 47.31
C LEU A 16 -20.43 30.46 47.29
N ARG A 17 -20.66 29.68 48.37
CA ARG A 17 -20.24 28.27 48.44
C ARG A 17 -21.05 27.35 47.54
N LEU A 18 -22.35 27.61 47.40
CA LEU A 18 -23.27 26.86 46.53
C LEU A 18 -22.90 26.98 45.04
N GLN A 19 -22.41 28.14 44.60
CA GLN A 19 -21.97 28.35 43.21
C GLN A 19 -20.59 27.75 42.90
N ALA A 20 -19.68 27.68 43.88
CA ALA A 20 -18.37 27.08 43.70
C ALA A 20 -18.45 25.55 43.56
N GLN A 21 -19.29 24.90 44.37
CA GLN A 21 -19.47 23.45 44.33
C GLN A 21 -20.18 22.97 43.05
N SER A 22 -21.09 23.78 42.48
CA SER A 22 -21.73 23.47 41.20
C SER A 22 -20.79 23.64 40.01
N ALA A 23 -19.87 24.62 40.04
CA ALA A 23 -18.85 24.81 39.01
C ALA A 23 -17.84 23.65 38.96
N GLU A 24 -17.37 23.17 40.12
CA GLU A 24 -16.46 22.01 40.19
C GLU A 24 -17.13 20.72 39.68
N ALA A 25 -18.42 20.50 40.03
CA ALA A 25 -19.18 19.36 39.54
C ALA A 25 -19.37 19.39 38.00
N GLN A 26 -19.62 20.58 37.43
CA GLN A 26 -19.69 20.77 35.97
C GLN A 26 -18.34 20.51 35.28
N GLN A 27 -17.24 20.95 35.90
CA GLN A 27 -15.90 20.71 35.36
C GLN A 27 -15.51 19.22 35.42
N LEU A 28 -15.88 18.51 36.48
CA LEU A 28 -15.68 17.07 36.59
C LEU A 28 -16.46 16.30 35.51
N LEU A 29 -17.72 16.66 35.27
CA LEU A 29 -18.53 16.09 34.18
C LEU A 29 -17.85 16.29 32.82
N LEU A 30 -17.40 17.52 32.53
CA LEU A 30 -16.69 17.84 31.30
C LEU A 30 -15.38 17.04 31.15
N ASN A 31 -14.64 16.83 32.25
CA ASN A 31 -13.41 16.05 32.24
C ASN A 31 -13.67 14.56 32.00
N VAL A 32 -14.74 13.99 32.56
CA VAL A 32 -15.17 12.61 32.29
C VAL A 32 -15.52 12.43 30.82
N GLU A 33 -16.23 13.40 30.23
CA GLU A 33 -16.59 13.38 28.82
C GLU A 33 -15.34 13.46 27.92
N LYS A 34 -14.40 14.36 28.21
CA LYS A 34 -13.11 14.45 27.50
C LYS A 34 -12.29 13.16 27.62
N LEU A 35 -12.27 12.52 28.79
CA LEU A 35 -11.57 11.27 28.99
C LEU A 35 -12.20 10.12 28.18
N ALA A 36 -13.54 10.08 28.11
CA ALA A 36 -14.25 9.12 27.27
C ALA A 36 -13.92 9.32 25.78
N GLN A 37 -13.90 10.57 25.30
CA GLN A 37 -13.50 10.92 23.93
C GLN A 37 -12.05 10.49 23.61
N LEU A 38 -11.11 10.75 24.52
CA LEU A 38 -9.72 10.32 24.34
C LEU A 38 -9.55 8.80 24.33
N LYS A 39 -10.32 8.07 25.17
CA LYS A 39 -10.34 6.60 25.15
C LYS A 39 -10.90 6.05 23.85
N GLN A 40 -11.96 6.68 23.32
CA GLN A 40 -12.52 6.32 22.02
C GLN A 40 -11.50 6.54 20.91
N LEU A 41 -10.86 7.72 20.86
CA LEU A 41 -9.81 8.02 19.89
C LEU A 41 -8.65 7.02 19.95
N LEU A 42 -8.20 6.65 21.14
CA LEU A 42 -7.14 5.65 21.31
C LEU A 42 -7.56 4.25 20.86
N SER A 43 -8.83 3.88 21.08
CA SER A 43 -9.41 2.64 20.55
C SER A 43 -9.43 2.64 19.03
N ASP A 44 -9.89 3.74 18.42
CA ASP A 44 -9.97 3.91 16.98
C ASP A 44 -8.56 3.89 16.34
N MET A 45 -7.58 4.52 16.97
CA MET A 45 -6.17 4.46 16.53
C MET A 45 -5.59 3.05 16.62
N LYS A 46 -5.91 2.30 17.69
CA LYS A 46 -5.45 0.91 17.86
C LYS A 46 -6.08 -0.01 16.82
N GLN A 47 -7.36 0.16 16.52
CA GLN A 47 -8.04 -0.55 15.43
C GLN A 47 -7.45 -0.18 14.07
N GLY A 48 -7.21 1.11 13.81
CA GLY A 48 -6.54 1.58 12.60
C GLY A 48 -5.16 0.94 12.41
N TYR A 49 -4.35 0.89 13.47
CA TYR A 49 -3.05 0.21 13.45
C TYR A 49 -3.17 -1.30 13.17
N GLN A 50 -4.13 -1.98 13.80
CA GLN A 50 -4.36 -3.41 13.57
C GLN A 50 -4.81 -3.70 12.14
N VAL A 51 -5.71 -2.88 11.58
CA VAL A 51 -6.16 -2.99 10.19
C VAL A 51 -4.99 -2.79 9.24
N ILE A 52 -4.18 -1.75 9.46
CA ILE A 52 -2.98 -1.47 8.66
C ILE A 52 -1.98 -2.63 8.72
N ASN A 53 -1.68 -3.14 9.91
CA ASN A 53 -0.73 -4.23 10.09
C ASN A 53 -1.22 -5.56 9.49
N THR A 54 -2.52 -5.83 9.59
CA THR A 54 -3.15 -7.03 9.01
C THR A 54 -3.20 -6.95 7.49
N GLY A 55 -3.59 -5.79 6.94
CA GLY A 55 -3.53 -5.52 5.51
C GLY A 55 -2.10 -5.65 4.98
N TYR A 56 -1.12 -5.05 5.65
CA TYR A 56 0.29 -5.17 5.33
C TYR A 56 0.78 -6.63 5.29
N THR A 57 0.36 -7.44 6.25
CA THR A 57 0.75 -8.86 6.34
C THR A 57 0.08 -9.70 5.25
N ALA A 58 -1.21 -9.47 4.97
CA ALA A 58 -1.93 -10.13 3.90
C ALA A 58 -1.32 -9.80 2.53
N ILE A 59 -0.96 -8.54 2.32
CA ILE A 59 -0.35 -8.07 1.07
C ILE A 59 1.09 -8.57 0.93
N ARG A 60 1.82 -8.66 2.03
CA ARG A 60 3.13 -9.30 2.04
C ARG A 60 3.03 -10.76 1.60
N GLN A 61 2.06 -11.52 2.11
CA GLN A 61 1.85 -12.91 1.72
C GLN A 61 1.38 -13.09 0.28
N VAL A 62 0.43 -12.26 -0.19
CA VAL A 62 -0.06 -12.33 -1.59
C VAL A 62 1.04 -11.95 -2.57
N SER A 63 1.80 -10.90 -2.27
CA SER A 63 2.84 -10.40 -3.15
C SER A 63 4.09 -11.30 -3.13
N GLU A 64 4.67 -11.60 -1.95
CA GLU A 64 5.85 -12.50 -1.85
C GLU A 64 5.52 -13.95 -2.29
N GLY A 65 4.28 -14.42 -2.06
CA GLY A 65 3.82 -15.74 -2.51
C GLY A 65 3.72 -15.83 -4.03
N ASN A 66 3.07 -14.87 -4.68
CA ASN A 66 2.96 -14.84 -6.14
C ASN A 66 4.33 -14.69 -6.80
N PHE A 67 5.19 -13.77 -6.33
CA PHE A 67 6.53 -13.59 -6.90
C PHE A 67 7.36 -14.89 -6.85
N ARG A 68 7.37 -15.59 -5.72
CA ARG A 68 8.12 -16.84 -5.57
C ARG A 68 7.57 -17.98 -6.44
N LEU A 69 6.25 -18.06 -6.58
CA LEU A 69 5.62 -19.04 -7.47
C LEU A 69 5.97 -18.77 -8.94
N HIS A 70 5.97 -17.50 -9.38
CA HIS A 70 6.38 -17.14 -10.74
C HIS A 70 7.87 -17.38 -10.99
N GLU A 71 8.73 -17.02 -10.04
CA GLU A 71 10.17 -17.27 -10.12
C GLU A 71 10.45 -18.78 -10.24
N ALA A 72 9.82 -19.60 -9.40
CA ALA A 72 9.95 -21.06 -9.46
C ALA A 72 9.41 -21.65 -10.78
N PHE A 73 8.33 -21.10 -11.33
CA PHE A 73 7.79 -21.54 -12.63
C PHE A 73 8.77 -21.21 -13.77
N LEU A 74 9.33 -19.99 -13.78
CA LEU A 74 10.32 -19.57 -14.77
C LEU A 74 11.60 -20.39 -14.70
N ASP A 75 12.10 -20.66 -13.49
CA ASP A 75 13.24 -21.53 -13.26
C ASP A 75 12.97 -22.96 -13.75
N GLY A 76 11.76 -23.47 -13.52
CA GLY A 76 11.30 -24.75 -14.05
C GLY A 76 11.28 -24.76 -15.58
N LEU A 77 10.77 -23.71 -16.21
CA LEU A 77 10.70 -23.59 -17.68
C LEU A 77 12.10 -23.56 -18.31
N LEU A 78 13.07 -22.92 -17.67
CA LEU A 78 14.47 -22.87 -18.11
C LEU A 78 15.18 -24.22 -18.06
N GLN A 79 14.71 -25.16 -17.22
CA GLN A 79 15.30 -26.50 -17.10
C GLN A 79 14.83 -27.47 -18.19
N VAL A 80 13.77 -27.15 -18.96
CA VAL A 80 13.18 -28.05 -19.96
C VAL A 80 13.68 -27.76 -21.39
N ARG A 81 14.74 -28.50 -21.76
CA ARG A 81 15.25 -28.84 -23.12
C ARG A 81 15.83 -27.73 -24.05
N PRO A 82 16.86 -28.06 -24.88
CA PRO A 82 17.53 -27.13 -25.81
C PRO A 82 16.75 -26.75 -27.07
N ALA A 83 15.58 -27.35 -27.33
CA ALA A 83 14.83 -27.19 -28.58
C ALA A 83 14.17 -25.81 -28.73
N VAL A 84 13.92 -25.12 -27.60
CA VAL A 84 13.27 -23.81 -27.53
C VAL A 84 14.21 -22.66 -27.93
N ARG A 85 15.49 -22.95 -28.15
CA ARG A 85 16.54 -21.98 -28.47
C ARG A 85 16.45 -21.41 -29.91
N HIS A 86 15.64 -22.02 -30.78
CA HIS A 86 15.63 -21.69 -32.21
C HIS A 86 14.66 -20.59 -32.61
N TYR A 87 13.63 -20.28 -31.79
CA TYR A 87 12.82 -19.09 -32.01
C TYR A 87 13.17 -18.00 -31.01
N ARG A 88 13.88 -16.97 -31.50
CA ARG A 88 14.42 -15.86 -30.70
C ARG A 88 13.38 -15.23 -29.77
N ARG A 89 12.12 -15.16 -30.22
CA ARG A 89 11.02 -14.58 -29.46
C ARG A 89 10.73 -15.29 -28.16
N VAL A 90 10.95 -16.60 -28.07
CA VAL A 90 10.71 -17.32 -26.81
C VAL A 90 11.69 -16.87 -25.73
N ALA A 91 12.97 -16.69 -26.10
CA ALA A 91 13.97 -16.16 -25.17
C ALA A 91 13.70 -14.70 -24.80
N ASP A 92 13.23 -13.88 -25.74
CA ASP A 92 12.84 -12.50 -25.48
C ASP A 92 11.63 -12.43 -24.52
N ILE A 93 10.59 -13.25 -24.73
CA ILE A 93 9.44 -13.36 -23.81
C ILE A 93 9.92 -13.72 -22.41
N LEU A 94 10.73 -14.77 -22.26
CA LEU A 94 11.21 -15.19 -20.94
C LEU A 94 12.00 -14.09 -20.25
N ARG A 95 12.91 -13.43 -20.96
CA ARG A 95 13.68 -12.30 -20.43
C ARG A 95 12.76 -11.18 -19.95
N ASP A 96 11.76 -10.83 -20.73
CA ASP A 96 10.87 -9.71 -20.42
C ASP A 96 9.92 -10.07 -19.26
N GLN A 97 9.51 -11.33 -19.14
CA GLN A 97 8.80 -11.85 -17.95
C GLN A 97 9.65 -11.78 -16.68
N PHE A 98 10.93 -12.17 -16.75
CA PHE A 98 11.87 -11.99 -15.63
C PHE A 98 12.01 -10.52 -15.23
N GLN A 99 12.10 -9.62 -16.21
CA GLN A 99 12.16 -8.18 -15.95
C GLN A 99 10.88 -7.67 -15.28
N LEU A 100 9.71 -8.11 -15.75
CA LEU A 100 8.41 -7.73 -15.20
C LEU A 100 8.30 -8.11 -13.71
N VAL A 101 8.65 -9.36 -13.37
CA VAL A 101 8.65 -9.87 -11.99
C VAL A 101 9.60 -9.04 -11.12
N ARG A 102 10.86 -8.91 -11.56
CA ARG A 102 11.91 -8.23 -10.80
C ARG A 102 11.61 -6.74 -10.61
N GLU A 103 11.23 -6.03 -11.67
CA GLU A 103 10.92 -4.59 -11.61
C GLU A 103 9.72 -4.32 -10.70
N SER A 104 8.68 -5.17 -10.74
CA SER A 104 7.51 -5.08 -9.86
C SER A 104 7.89 -5.23 -8.39
N GLU A 105 8.65 -6.28 -8.06
CA GLU A 105 9.08 -6.55 -6.69
C GLU A 105 10.00 -5.44 -6.15
N GLN A 106 10.97 -4.99 -6.97
CA GLN A 106 11.87 -3.90 -6.60
C GLN A 106 11.13 -2.56 -6.42
N ALA A 107 10.20 -2.23 -7.30
CA ALA A 107 9.41 -1.01 -7.21
C ALA A 107 8.56 -1.00 -5.93
N LEU A 108 7.86 -2.09 -5.64
CA LEU A 108 7.01 -2.19 -4.46
C LEU A 108 7.80 -2.07 -3.16
N ARG A 109 8.96 -2.74 -3.06
CA ARG A 109 9.87 -2.58 -1.91
C ARG A 109 10.33 -1.13 -1.75
N ARG A 110 10.72 -0.48 -2.85
CA ARG A 110 11.16 0.92 -2.84
C ARG A 110 10.06 1.87 -2.37
N PHE A 111 8.83 1.70 -2.86
CA PHE A 111 7.71 2.56 -2.48
C PHE A 111 7.29 2.36 -1.02
N ARG A 112 7.36 1.13 -0.49
CA ARG A 112 7.19 0.87 0.95
C ARG A 112 8.26 1.58 1.79
N ALA A 113 9.53 1.45 1.39
CA ALA A 113 10.64 2.08 2.10
C ALA A 113 10.62 3.62 2.03
N ALA A 114 9.98 4.21 1.03
CA ALA A 114 9.94 5.66 0.85
C ALA A 114 9.09 6.39 1.90
N GLY A 115 8.18 5.71 2.60
CA GLY A 115 7.38 6.29 3.70
C GLY A 115 6.45 7.45 3.31
N CYS A 116 6.21 7.66 2.00
CA CYS A 116 5.40 8.76 1.47
C CYS A 116 4.03 8.31 0.91
N PHE A 117 3.68 7.05 1.13
CA PHE A 117 2.42 6.44 0.74
C PHE A 117 1.68 5.92 1.98
N SER A 118 0.37 6.09 1.98
CA SER A 118 -0.52 5.49 2.98
C SER A 118 -0.65 3.97 2.76
N ALA A 119 -1.19 3.27 3.75
CA ALA A 119 -1.47 1.84 3.63
C ALA A 119 -2.35 1.54 2.42
N GLN A 120 -3.50 2.23 2.28
CA GLN A 120 -4.42 2.03 1.15
C GLN A 120 -3.77 2.26 -0.23
N GLU A 121 -2.83 3.19 -0.33
CA GLU A 121 -2.10 3.43 -1.58
C GLU A 121 -1.11 2.30 -1.86
N LEU A 122 -0.39 1.81 -0.84
CA LEU A 122 0.47 0.64 -0.98
C LEU A 122 -0.32 -0.62 -1.35
N ASP A 123 -1.54 -0.75 -0.85
CA ASP A 123 -2.47 -1.83 -1.20
C ASP A 123 -2.86 -1.74 -2.68
N TYR A 124 -3.21 -0.54 -3.14
CA TYR A 124 -3.49 -0.29 -4.55
C TYR A 124 -2.30 -0.62 -5.45
N LEU A 125 -1.09 -0.14 -5.10
CA LEU A 125 0.13 -0.45 -5.85
C LEU A 125 0.37 -1.96 -5.91
N SER A 126 0.23 -2.65 -4.78
CA SER A 126 0.39 -4.10 -4.69
C SER A 126 -0.64 -4.85 -5.56
N GLY A 127 -1.89 -4.39 -5.60
CA GLY A 127 -2.94 -4.97 -6.45
C GLY A 127 -2.72 -4.73 -7.95
N VAL A 128 -2.10 -3.61 -8.34
CA VAL A 128 -1.67 -3.40 -9.74
C VAL A 128 -0.56 -4.40 -10.12
N TYR A 129 0.46 -4.55 -9.28
CA TYR A 129 1.52 -5.54 -9.54
C TYR A 129 1.00 -6.97 -9.53
N GLY A 130 0.11 -7.33 -8.60
CA GLY A 130 -0.49 -8.66 -8.53
C GLY A 130 -1.19 -9.06 -9.83
N ARG A 131 -2.00 -8.16 -10.40
CA ARG A 131 -2.69 -8.42 -11.68
C ARG A 131 -1.72 -8.61 -12.85
N LEU A 132 -0.65 -7.81 -12.92
CA LEU A 132 0.37 -7.97 -13.97
C LEU A 132 1.10 -9.32 -13.87
N LEU A 133 1.34 -9.81 -12.66
CA LEU A 133 2.01 -11.08 -12.43
C LEU A 133 1.10 -12.27 -12.75
N GLU A 134 -0.19 -12.18 -12.39
CA GLU A 134 -1.20 -13.16 -12.78
C GLU A 134 -1.33 -13.27 -14.31
N GLU A 135 -1.36 -12.14 -15.01
CA GLU A 135 -1.36 -12.09 -16.48
C GLU A 135 -0.08 -12.70 -17.07
N SER A 136 1.08 -12.33 -16.52
CA SER A 136 2.38 -12.92 -16.87
C SER A 136 2.39 -14.45 -16.76
N LEU A 137 1.77 -15.01 -15.73
CA LEU A 137 1.68 -16.47 -15.58
C LEU A 137 0.82 -17.12 -16.64
N LEU A 138 -0.35 -16.54 -16.93
CA LEU A 138 -1.22 -17.04 -18.00
C LEU A 138 -0.51 -17.02 -19.35
N GLN A 139 0.27 -15.96 -19.61
CA GLN A 139 1.11 -15.85 -20.81
C GLN A 139 2.20 -16.93 -20.84
N LEU A 140 2.87 -17.20 -19.71
CA LEU A 140 3.88 -18.25 -19.60
C LEU A 140 3.29 -19.67 -19.75
N GLU A 141 2.08 -19.91 -19.24
CA GLU A 141 1.34 -21.15 -19.46
C GLU A 141 0.94 -21.33 -20.93
N ALA A 142 0.55 -20.24 -21.59
CA ALA A 142 0.26 -20.24 -23.03
C ALA A 142 1.53 -20.52 -23.85
N LEU A 143 2.65 -19.86 -23.52
CA LEU A 143 3.96 -20.12 -24.13
C LEU A 143 4.36 -21.58 -23.95
N SER A 144 4.24 -22.12 -22.73
CA SER A 144 4.55 -23.51 -22.41
C SER A 144 3.74 -24.48 -23.29
N ARG A 145 2.44 -24.23 -23.45
CA ARG A 145 1.58 -25.02 -24.36
C ARG A 145 2.02 -24.94 -25.82
N LEU A 146 2.44 -23.76 -26.28
CA LEU A 146 2.91 -23.55 -27.66
C LEU A 146 4.25 -24.25 -27.93
N ILE A 147 5.15 -24.35 -26.95
CA ILE A 147 6.49 -24.93 -27.14
C ILE A 147 6.60 -26.43 -26.79
N THR A 148 5.69 -26.96 -25.97
CA THR A 148 5.86 -28.30 -25.37
C THR A 148 5.30 -29.44 -26.20
N ASP A 149 4.23 -29.27 -27.00
CA ASP A 149 3.62 -30.45 -27.62
C ASP A 149 2.84 -30.22 -28.93
N GLY A 150 2.90 -31.22 -29.81
CA GLY A 150 2.14 -31.37 -31.06
C GLY A 150 0.66 -31.72 -30.84
N GLN A 151 0.06 -31.26 -29.73
CA GLN A 151 -1.37 -31.48 -29.41
C GLN A 151 -2.30 -30.48 -30.09
N LEU A 152 -1.78 -29.31 -30.44
CA LEU A 152 -2.52 -28.37 -31.25
C LEU A 152 -2.48 -28.90 -32.70
N ARG A 153 -3.65 -29.12 -33.30
CA ARG A 153 -3.81 -29.35 -34.77
C ARG A 153 -3.47 -28.10 -35.58
N MET A 154 -2.46 -27.36 -35.15
CA MET A 154 -2.10 -26.03 -35.57
C MET A 154 -0.84 -26.15 -36.40
N GLN A 155 -0.84 -25.48 -37.56
CA GLN A 155 0.33 -25.48 -38.44
C GLN A 155 1.47 -24.70 -37.78
N ASP A 156 2.71 -25.01 -38.17
CA ASP A 156 3.88 -24.37 -37.57
C ASP A 156 3.87 -22.84 -37.76
N GLU A 157 3.35 -22.34 -38.89
CA GLU A 157 3.17 -20.91 -39.16
C GLU A 157 2.22 -20.24 -38.15
N GLU A 158 1.06 -20.85 -37.92
CA GLU A 158 0.08 -20.34 -36.96
C GLU A 158 0.71 -20.30 -35.56
N ARG A 159 1.51 -21.32 -35.20
CA ARG A 159 2.20 -21.40 -33.90
C ARG A 159 3.20 -20.26 -33.73
N LEU A 160 3.98 -19.95 -34.76
CA LEU A 160 4.91 -18.82 -34.72
C LEU A 160 4.17 -17.49 -34.56
N GLN A 161 3.05 -17.29 -35.27
CA GLN A 161 2.21 -16.10 -35.12
C GLN A 161 1.63 -15.96 -33.71
N ALA A 162 1.22 -17.07 -33.08
CA ALA A 162 0.76 -17.06 -31.70
C ALA A 162 1.88 -16.67 -30.71
N ILE A 163 3.12 -17.11 -30.96
CA ILE A 163 4.27 -16.70 -30.15
C ILE A 163 4.59 -15.21 -30.38
N ASP A 164 4.45 -14.70 -31.60
CA ASP A 164 4.64 -13.27 -31.89
C ASP A 164 3.60 -12.39 -31.21
N ALA A 165 2.32 -12.79 -31.25
CA ALA A 165 1.26 -12.10 -30.52
C ALA A 165 1.56 -12.08 -29.02
N LEU A 166 1.94 -13.23 -28.47
CA LEU A 166 2.30 -13.34 -27.05
C LEU A 166 3.49 -12.45 -26.69
N PHE A 167 4.49 -12.33 -27.57
CA PHE A 167 5.61 -11.41 -27.36
C PHE A 167 5.14 -9.96 -27.26
N LEU A 168 4.23 -9.53 -28.13
CA LEU A 168 3.69 -8.16 -28.10
C LEU A 168 2.92 -7.89 -26.80
N ASP A 169 2.11 -8.85 -26.33
CA ASP A 169 1.35 -8.72 -25.08
C ASP A 169 2.29 -8.54 -23.87
N VAL A 170 3.39 -9.29 -23.84
CA VAL A 170 4.41 -9.20 -22.78
C VAL A 170 5.16 -7.86 -22.83
N GLU A 171 5.49 -7.39 -24.03
CA GLU A 171 6.13 -6.09 -24.22
C GLU A 171 5.21 -4.93 -23.77
N GLU A 172 3.92 -5.00 -24.08
CA GLU A 172 2.93 -4.02 -23.63
C GLU A 172 2.80 -4.01 -22.10
N ALA A 173 2.74 -5.18 -21.47
CA ALA A 173 2.69 -5.29 -20.01
C ALA A 173 3.94 -4.68 -19.35
N LEU A 174 5.13 -4.90 -19.91
CA LEU A 174 6.38 -4.32 -19.41
C LEU A 174 6.44 -2.80 -19.61
N LEU A 175 5.96 -2.29 -20.75
CA LEU A 175 5.85 -0.85 -21.01
C LEU A 175 4.86 -0.18 -20.03
N PHE A 176 3.72 -0.81 -19.79
CA PHE A 176 2.76 -0.37 -18.78
C PHE A 176 3.41 -0.31 -17.39
N LEU A 177 4.09 -1.39 -16.97
CA LEU A 177 4.78 -1.46 -15.68
C LEU A 177 5.77 -0.30 -15.52
N ARG A 178 6.60 -0.05 -16.52
CA ARG A 178 7.60 1.03 -16.50
C ARG A 178 6.96 2.41 -16.43
N ARG A 179 5.89 2.65 -17.19
CA ARG A 179 5.13 3.91 -17.14
C ARG A 179 4.49 4.12 -15.78
N PHE A 180 3.88 3.08 -15.23
CA PHE A 180 3.27 3.10 -13.90
C PHE A 180 4.32 3.41 -12.82
N ASN A 181 5.45 2.69 -12.83
CA ASN A 181 6.56 2.92 -11.91
C ASN A 181 7.13 4.33 -12.04
N GLY A 182 7.25 4.86 -13.25
CA GLY A 182 7.69 6.24 -13.51
C GLY A 182 6.76 7.27 -12.86
N SER A 183 5.46 7.12 -13.09
CA SER A 183 4.42 8.01 -12.53
C SER A 183 4.39 7.96 -11.00
N THR A 184 4.46 6.76 -10.42
CA THR A 184 4.48 6.58 -8.97
C THR A 184 5.77 7.12 -8.34
N SER A 185 6.91 7.00 -9.04
CA SER A 185 8.17 7.60 -8.59
C SER A 185 8.12 9.13 -8.57
N LEU A 186 7.49 9.73 -9.58
CA LEU A 186 7.30 11.18 -9.64
C LEU A 186 6.42 11.67 -8.48
N LEU A 187 5.32 10.96 -8.20
CA LEU A 187 4.45 11.26 -7.06
C LEU A 187 5.19 11.15 -5.72
N ALA A 188 5.98 10.09 -5.54
CA ALA A 188 6.81 9.92 -4.35
C ALA A 188 7.77 11.10 -4.14
N LEU A 189 8.44 11.54 -5.21
CA LEU A 189 9.35 12.67 -5.17
C LEU A 189 8.63 13.99 -4.82
N GLN A 190 7.47 14.23 -5.41
CA GLN A 190 6.65 15.42 -5.13
C GLN A 190 6.22 15.46 -3.65
N ARG A 191 5.77 14.33 -3.10
CA ARG A 191 5.38 14.22 -1.69
C ARG A 191 6.56 14.39 -0.74
N ALA A 192 7.70 13.80 -1.07
CA ALA A 192 8.92 13.97 -0.28
C ALA A 192 9.37 15.44 -0.22
N ARG A 193 9.23 16.20 -1.33
CA ARG A 193 9.50 17.64 -1.36
C ARG A 193 8.49 18.41 -0.51
N ALA A 194 7.19 18.19 -0.73
CA ALA A 194 6.14 18.86 0.05
C ALA A 194 6.29 18.62 1.57
N GLY A 195 6.65 17.40 1.99
CA GLY A 195 6.91 17.09 3.39
C GLY A 195 8.09 17.87 3.97
N LYS A 196 9.17 18.05 3.20
CA LYS A 196 10.32 18.87 3.59
C LYS A 196 9.95 20.36 3.70
N ASP A 197 9.18 20.88 2.74
CA ASP A 197 8.76 22.28 2.73
C ASP A 197 7.86 22.59 3.93
N VAL A 198 6.92 21.69 4.27
CA VAL A 198 6.09 21.80 5.47
C VAL A 198 6.93 21.74 6.74
N ALA A 199 7.92 20.84 6.82
CA ALA A 199 8.81 20.75 7.97
C ALA A 199 9.65 22.02 8.15
N ALA A 200 10.19 22.57 7.05
CA ALA A 200 10.93 23.83 7.05
C ALA A 200 10.05 25.01 7.48
N ALA A 201 8.82 25.11 6.97
CA ALA A 201 7.86 26.14 7.38
C ALA A 201 7.52 26.03 8.87
N ARG A 202 7.25 24.83 9.40
CA ARG A 202 6.98 24.62 10.83
C ARG A 202 8.16 25.06 11.70
N ALA A 203 9.39 24.76 11.28
CA ALA A 203 10.60 25.20 11.97
C ALA A 203 10.75 26.74 11.96
N LEU A 204 10.44 27.40 10.82
CA LEU A 204 10.47 28.86 10.70
C LEU A 204 9.42 29.54 11.58
N TYR A 205 8.21 28.98 11.69
CA TYR A 205 7.11 29.55 12.47
C TYR A 205 7.08 29.09 13.95
N GLY A 206 8.06 28.29 14.40
CA GLY A 206 8.13 27.83 15.80
C GLY A 206 6.98 26.92 16.22
N ILE A 207 6.29 26.29 15.27
CA ILE A 207 5.17 25.37 15.55
C ILE A 207 5.77 23.98 15.79
N THR A 208 6.25 23.74 17.02
CA THR A 208 6.59 22.39 17.50
C THR A 208 5.34 21.69 18.04
N PRO A 209 5.20 20.36 17.80
CA PRO A 209 4.04 19.58 18.24
C PRO A 209 3.87 19.53 19.77
#